data_AF-A0A8H8CGK0-F1
#
_entry.id   AF-A0A8H8CGK0-F1
#
_cell.length_a   1.000
_cell.length_b   1.000
_cell.length_c   1.000
_cell.angle_alpha   90.00
_cell.angle_beta   90.00
_cell.angle_gamma   90.00
#
_symmetry.space_group_name_H-M   'P 1'
#
loop_
_entity.id
_entity.type
_entity.pdbx_description
1 polymer ?
#
loop_
_entity_poly.entity_id
_entity_poly.type
_entity_poly.pdbx_seq_one_letter_code
_entity_poly.pdbx_strand_id
1 'polypeptide(L)'
;MPHLVHLTSLILLDVDDPFSGNHLVETGQHSNPDVLALFKERKRYGSCTKDIWNALTAARVRLEKIVIDNIPQSFLDYLLSYSGLKKLCLIYPGSVHSDFSDGKASDAMAALLFEQSLSNHARSLENLNIYAAWEGLWCFGGHNRNAISNLTKLKNLGMSVRSSDLWNYRDKRKDKNSLPKRDPIVSALGS
;
A
#
# COMPACT_ATOMS: atom_id res chain seq x y z
N MET A 1 -7.56 25.74 -9.02
CA MET A 1 -6.36 25.53 -9.86
C MET A 1 -6.76 25.35 -11.33
N PRO A 2 -7.05 26.43 -12.07
CA PRO A 2 -7.55 26.32 -13.45
C PRO A 2 -6.52 25.77 -14.46
N HIS A 3 -5.22 25.89 -14.17
CA HIS A 3 -4.14 25.45 -15.07
C HIS A 3 -3.81 23.94 -14.98
N LEU A 4 -4.33 23.21 -13.97
CA LEU A 4 -4.05 21.78 -13.78
C LEU A 4 -5.20 20.86 -14.21
N VAL A 5 -6.23 21.40 -14.88
CA VAL A 5 -7.41 20.61 -15.30
C VAL A 5 -7.08 19.49 -16.30
N HIS A 6 -5.94 19.59 -16.97
CA HIS A 6 -5.42 18.57 -17.90
C HIS A 6 -4.35 17.67 -17.28
N LEU A 7 -4.07 17.82 -15.98
CA LEU A 7 -3.09 16.98 -15.30
C LEU A 7 -3.63 15.55 -15.21
N THR A 8 -2.92 14.61 -15.83
CA THR A 8 -3.28 13.18 -15.86
C THR A 8 -2.25 12.31 -15.15
N SER A 9 -1.06 12.84 -14.83
CA SER A 9 0.00 12.10 -14.16
C SER A 9 0.59 12.93 -13.04
N LEU A 10 0.79 12.29 -11.89
CA LEU A 10 1.44 12.89 -10.74
C LEU A 10 2.48 11.93 -10.15
N ILE A 11 3.64 12.47 -9.83
CA ILE A 11 4.72 11.77 -9.13
C ILE A 11 5.08 12.65 -7.93
N LEU A 12 4.88 12.12 -6.72
CA LEU A 12 5.24 12.76 -5.46
C LEU A 12 6.12 11.79 -4.69
N LEU A 13 7.42 12.03 -4.72
CA LEU A 13 8.42 11.25 -4.02
C LEU A 13 9.25 12.19 -3.15
N ASP A 14 9.70 11.69 -2.01
CA ASP A 14 10.51 12.38 -1.01
C ASP A 14 9.91 13.74 -0.61
N VAL A 15 8.57 13.80 -0.54
CA VAL A 15 7.86 15.03 -0.16
C VAL A 15 7.90 15.18 1.35
N ASP A 16 8.73 16.11 1.81
CA ASP A 16 8.87 16.47 3.21
C ASP A 16 7.59 17.18 3.71
N ASP A 17 6.96 16.64 4.76
CA ASP A 17 5.83 17.30 5.42
C ASP A 17 6.36 18.18 6.57
N PRO A 18 6.29 19.52 6.45
CA PRO A 18 6.85 20.43 7.45
C PRO A 18 6.12 20.39 8.80
N PHE A 19 4.99 19.69 8.88
CA PHE A 19 4.20 19.50 10.09
C PHE A 19 4.35 18.10 10.71
N SER A 20 5.03 17.18 10.03
CA SER A 20 5.30 15.84 10.57
C SER A 20 6.28 15.89 11.76
N GLY A 21 5.95 15.18 12.83
CA GLY A 21 6.67 15.22 14.10
C GLY A 21 8.06 14.58 14.10
N ASN A 22 8.42 13.87 13.01
CA ASN A 22 9.65 13.07 12.93
C ASN A 22 10.92 13.91 12.81
N HIS A 23 10.82 15.16 12.32
CA HIS A 23 11.98 16.06 12.17
C HIS A 23 12.62 16.49 13.50
N LEU A 24 11.90 16.38 14.61
CA LEU A 24 12.42 16.77 15.93
C LEU A 24 13.20 15.65 16.62
N VAL A 25 13.16 14.42 16.13
CA VAL A 25 13.75 13.25 16.82
C VAL A 25 15.05 12.79 16.16
N GLU A 26 15.23 12.97 14.84
CA GLU A 26 16.40 12.46 14.12
C GLU A 26 17.67 13.30 14.26
N THR A 27 17.58 14.56 14.67
CA THR A 27 18.75 15.36 14.95
C THR A 27 18.75 15.70 16.43
N GLY A 28 19.73 15.20 17.19
CA GLY A 28 20.07 15.69 18.54
C GLY A 28 20.52 17.16 18.56
N GLN A 29 20.06 17.98 17.60
CA GLN A 29 20.36 19.39 17.37
C GLN A 29 19.19 20.25 17.86
N HIS A 30 18.71 20.03 19.09
CA HIS A 30 17.76 20.92 19.75
C HIS A 30 18.30 22.35 20.01
N SER A 31 19.56 22.62 19.64
CA SER A 31 20.29 23.84 20.01
C SER A 31 20.76 24.69 18.83
N ASN A 32 20.54 24.30 17.57
CA ASN A 32 20.95 25.12 16.43
C ASN A 32 19.84 26.13 16.06
N PRO A 33 20.03 27.45 16.28
CA PRO A 33 19.03 28.47 15.98
C PRO A 33 18.70 28.59 14.49
N ASP A 34 19.64 28.26 13.60
CA ASP A 34 19.43 28.32 12.14
C ASP A 34 18.47 27.21 11.67
N VAL A 35 18.61 26.01 12.25
CA VAL A 35 17.72 24.88 11.98
C VAL A 35 16.31 25.20 12.46
N LEU A 36 16.16 25.81 13.64
CA LEU A 36 14.86 26.24 14.16
C LEU A 36 14.21 27.33 13.30
N ALA A 37 15.00 28.27 12.77
CA ALA A 37 14.51 29.31 11.87
C ALA A 37 13.98 28.71 10.56
N LEU A 38 14.72 27.77 9.96
CA LEU A 38 14.30 27.04 8.77
C LEU A 38 13.00 26.25 9.01
N PHE A 39 12.85 25.58 10.16
CA PHE A 39 11.60 24.89 10.50
C PHE A 39 10.40 25.85 10.63
N LYS A 40 10.61 27.02 11.26
CA LYS A 40 9.56 28.04 11.37
C LYS A 40 9.16 28.56 9.99
N GLU A 41 10.12 28.78 9.10
CA GLU A 41 9.85 29.24 7.74
C GLU A 41 9.11 28.17 6.91
N ARG A 42 9.55 26.90 6.98
CA ARG A 42 8.86 25.77 6.35
C ARG A 42 7.42 25.62 6.84
N LYS A 43 7.16 25.78 8.14
CA LYS A 43 5.77 25.76 8.67
C LYS A 43 4.94 26.97 8.24
N ARG A 44 5.59 28.11 7.99
CA ARG A 44 4.90 29.36 7.63
C ARG A 44 4.41 29.34 6.19
N TYR A 45 5.16 28.71 5.28
CA TYR A 45 4.87 28.73 3.84
C TYR A 45 4.63 27.36 3.22
N GLY A 46 4.96 26.28 3.93
CA GLY A 46 4.79 24.92 3.45
C GLY A 46 3.32 24.48 3.46
N SER A 47 3.00 23.59 2.54
CA SER A 47 1.72 22.88 2.50
C SER A 47 1.95 21.43 2.90
N CYS A 48 0.96 20.80 3.52
CA CYS A 48 1.05 19.38 3.84
C CYS A 48 0.64 18.55 2.62
N THR A 49 1.06 17.28 2.57
CA THR A 49 0.71 16.38 1.46
C THR A 49 -0.80 16.20 1.33
N LYS A 50 -1.54 16.29 2.44
CA LYS A 50 -3.01 16.29 2.46
C LYS A 50 -3.63 17.45 1.68
N ASP A 51 -3.01 18.63 1.67
CA ASP A 51 -3.54 19.79 0.94
C ASP A 51 -3.53 19.55 -0.58
N ILE A 52 -2.55 18.79 -1.07
CA ILE A 52 -2.45 18.43 -2.49
C ILE A 52 -3.66 17.61 -2.92
N TRP A 53 -3.96 16.53 -2.18
CA TRP A 53 -5.08 15.64 -2.50
C TRP A 53 -6.42 16.37 -2.39
N ASN A 54 -6.61 17.19 -1.35
CA ASN A 54 -7.80 18.01 -1.19
C ASN A 54 -7.97 18.99 -2.35
N ALA A 55 -6.90 19.64 -2.79
CA ALA A 55 -6.92 20.56 -3.92
C ALA A 55 -7.27 19.85 -5.24
N LEU A 56 -6.72 18.67 -5.49
CA LEU A 56 -7.03 17.86 -6.68
C LEU A 56 -8.50 17.42 -6.69
N THR A 57 -9.03 16.95 -5.55
CA THR A 57 -10.44 16.62 -5.36
C THR A 57 -11.34 17.83 -5.64
N ALA A 58 -11.05 18.97 -4.99
CA ALA A 58 -11.83 20.20 -5.15
C ALA A 58 -11.80 20.72 -6.59
N ALA A 59 -10.66 20.60 -7.27
CA ALA A 59 -10.50 20.97 -8.67
C ALA A 59 -11.06 19.92 -9.65
N ARG A 60 -11.56 18.77 -9.16
CA ARG A 60 -12.06 17.63 -9.95
C ARG A 60 -11.04 17.09 -10.95
N VAL A 61 -9.75 17.18 -10.61
CA VAL A 61 -8.68 16.62 -11.43
C VAL A 61 -8.66 15.11 -11.25
N ARG A 62 -8.72 14.37 -12.36
CA ARG A 62 -8.74 12.90 -12.37
C ARG A 62 -7.44 12.38 -12.96
N LEU A 63 -6.57 11.90 -12.09
CA LEU A 63 -5.28 11.36 -12.50
C LEU A 63 -5.44 9.97 -13.10
N GLU A 64 -4.75 9.71 -14.20
CA GLU A 64 -4.63 8.38 -14.79
C GLU A 64 -3.39 7.64 -14.27
N LYS A 65 -2.35 8.37 -13.83
CA LYS A 65 -1.10 7.82 -13.30
C LYS A 65 -0.72 8.50 -11.99
N ILE A 66 -0.42 7.69 -10.98
CA ILE A 66 0.03 8.15 -9.67
C ILE A 66 1.25 7.32 -9.24
N VAL A 67 2.29 8.01 -8.80
CA VAL A 67 3.47 7.43 -8.13
C VAL A 67 3.71 8.18 -6.83
N ILE A 68 3.64 7.49 -5.70
CA ILE A 68 3.79 8.10 -4.37
C ILE A 68 4.56 7.18 -3.42
N ASP A 69 5.16 7.75 -2.39
CA ASP A 69 5.83 7.04 -1.30
C ASP A 69 5.20 7.25 0.08
N ASN A 70 4.52 8.37 0.29
CA ASN A 70 3.66 8.60 1.46
C ASN A 70 2.17 8.40 1.09
N ILE A 71 1.44 7.64 1.90
CA ILE A 71 0.03 7.30 1.70
C ILE A 71 -0.81 7.88 2.83
N PRO A 72 -1.17 9.18 2.77
CA PRO A 72 -2.08 9.76 3.75
C PRO A 72 -3.52 9.30 3.51
N GLN A 73 -4.40 9.41 4.51
CA GLN A 73 -5.83 9.12 4.36
C GLN A 73 -6.48 9.92 3.21
N SER A 74 -6.09 11.19 3.06
CA SER A 74 -6.59 12.08 2.00
C SER A 74 -6.29 11.58 0.58
N PHE A 75 -5.21 10.79 0.41
CA PHE A 75 -4.93 10.12 -0.86
C PHE A 75 -5.94 9.00 -1.13
N LEU A 76 -6.30 8.19 -0.12
CA LEU A 76 -7.33 7.17 -0.28
C LEU A 76 -8.69 7.80 -0.58
N ASP A 77 -9.03 8.88 0.12
CA ASP A 77 -10.26 9.65 -0.13
C ASP A 77 -10.27 10.20 -1.57
N TYR A 78 -9.12 10.67 -2.07
CA TYR A 78 -8.97 11.10 -3.45
C TYR A 78 -9.22 9.95 -4.44
N LEU A 79 -8.64 8.77 -4.23
CA LEU A 79 -8.91 7.59 -5.07
C LEU A 79 -10.39 7.18 -5.04
N LEU A 80 -11.04 7.27 -3.88
CA LEU A 80 -12.48 6.98 -3.75
C LEU A 80 -13.36 8.00 -4.48
N SER A 81 -12.89 9.24 -4.66
CA SER A 81 -13.68 10.31 -5.27
C SER A 81 -13.92 10.15 -6.78
N TYR A 82 -13.20 9.26 -7.47
CA TYR A 82 -13.33 9.07 -8.92
C TYR A 82 -13.00 7.63 -9.37
N SER A 83 -13.23 7.34 -10.65
CA SER A 83 -12.77 6.14 -11.33
C SER A 83 -12.02 6.52 -12.61
N GLY A 84 -11.19 5.62 -13.14
CA GLY A 84 -10.39 5.89 -14.34
C GLY A 84 -8.86 5.87 -14.13
N LEU A 85 -8.37 5.64 -12.91
CA LEU A 85 -6.95 5.43 -12.66
C LEU A 85 -6.45 4.23 -13.47
N LYS A 86 -5.35 4.42 -14.22
CA LYS A 86 -4.72 3.39 -15.08
C LYS A 86 -3.43 2.84 -14.48
N LYS A 87 -2.66 3.66 -13.76
CA LYS A 87 -1.36 3.26 -13.20
C LYS A 87 -1.22 3.76 -11.77
N LEU A 88 -0.99 2.83 -10.84
CA LEU A 88 -0.67 3.11 -9.45
C LEU A 88 0.66 2.49 -9.09
N CYS A 89 1.57 3.30 -8.54
CA CYS A 89 2.85 2.87 -8.03
C CYS A 89 3.05 3.41 -6.61
N LEU A 90 3.17 2.50 -5.64
CA LEU A 90 3.41 2.81 -4.23
C LEU A 90 4.83 2.38 -3.87
N ILE A 91 5.66 3.34 -3.50
CA ILE A 91 7.07 3.14 -3.17
C ILE A 91 7.20 3.11 -1.64
N TYR A 92 7.65 1.99 -1.07
CA TYR A 92 7.90 1.86 0.37
C TYR A 92 6.75 2.33 1.29
N PRO A 93 5.49 1.93 1.04
CA PRO A 93 4.41 2.25 1.96
C PRO A 93 4.70 1.63 3.34
N GLY A 94 4.47 2.39 4.40
CA GLY A 94 4.83 1.95 5.75
C GLY A 94 6.27 2.25 6.19
N SER A 95 7.02 3.07 5.44
CA SER A 95 8.38 3.50 5.82
C SER A 95 8.37 4.66 6.83
N VAL A 96 9.56 5.07 7.30
CA VAL A 96 9.76 6.17 8.27
C VAL A 96 9.17 7.51 7.78
N HIS A 97 9.00 7.67 6.48
CA HIS A 97 8.42 8.87 5.85
C HIS A 97 6.88 8.83 5.77
N SER A 98 6.27 7.72 6.15
CA SER A 98 4.82 7.61 6.25
C SER A 98 4.37 7.99 7.66
N ASP A 99 3.20 8.61 7.78
CA ASP A 99 2.63 9.07 9.06
C ASP A 99 2.26 7.93 10.05
N PHE A 100 2.69 6.70 9.76
CA PHE A 100 2.38 5.53 10.57
C PHE A 100 3.34 5.42 11.75
N SER A 101 2.78 5.55 12.95
CA SER A 101 3.51 5.38 14.20
C SER A 101 3.91 3.93 14.49
N ASP A 102 3.27 2.95 13.83
CA ASP A 102 3.60 1.52 13.93
C ASP A 102 3.11 0.72 12.71
N GLY A 103 3.51 -0.56 12.65
CA GLY A 103 3.11 -1.48 11.59
C GLY A 103 1.60 -1.76 11.52
N LYS A 104 0.85 -1.61 12.61
CA LYS A 104 -0.60 -1.83 12.62
C LYS A 104 -1.34 -0.72 11.89
N ALA A 105 -0.92 0.54 12.09
CA ALA A 105 -1.48 1.67 11.35
C ALA A 105 -1.19 1.54 9.85
N SER A 106 0.01 1.08 9.49
CA SER A 106 0.36 0.79 8.10
C SER A 106 -0.51 -0.31 7.48
N ASP A 107 -0.71 -1.41 8.21
CA ASP A 107 -1.56 -2.52 7.77
C ASP A 107 -3.04 -2.10 7.61
N ALA A 108 -3.56 -1.27 8.53
CA ALA A 108 -4.91 -0.73 8.42
C ALA A 108 -5.10 0.08 7.12
N MET A 109 -4.11 0.87 6.72
CA MET A 109 -4.16 1.62 5.47
C MET A 109 -4.06 0.73 4.24
N ALA A 110 -3.26 -0.33 4.30
CA ALA A 110 -3.24 -1.34 3.24
C ALA A 110 -4.63 -1.95 3.06
N ALA A 111 -5.29 -2.33 4.17
CA ALA A 111 -6.64 -2.89 4.12
C ALA A 111 -7.63 -1.92 3.47
N LEU A 112 -7.63 -0.64 3.86
CA LEU A 112 -8.50 0.38 3.25
C LEU A 112 -8.24 0.56 1.75
N LEU A 113 -6.97 0.53 1.34
CA LEU A 113 -6.62 0.61 -0.09
C LEU A 113 -7.21 -0.57 -0.87
N PHE A 114 -7.00 -1.81 -0.41
CA PHE A 114 -7.44 -3.01 -1.13
C PHE A 114 -8.95 -3.22 -1.08
N GLU A 115 -9.58 -2.97 0.06
CA GLU A 115 -11.02 -3.23 0.25
C GLU A 115 -11.90 -2.16 -0.40
N GLN A 116 -11.46 -0.90 -0.37
CA GLN A 116 -12.30 0.23 -0.79
C GLN A 116 -11.75 0.91 -2.04
N SER A 117 -10.55 1.49 -1.94
CA SER A 117 -10.05 2.43 -2.96
C SER A 117 -9.78 1.76 -4.31
N LEU A 118 -9.15 0.58 -4.31
CA LEU A 118 -8.83 -0.13 -5.55
C LEU A 118 -10.07 -0.63 -6.28
N SER A 119 -11.14 -0.95 -5.55
CA SER A 119 -12.38 -1.47 -6.15
C SER A 119 -13.02 -0.47 -7.14
N ASN A 120 -12.91 0.85 -6.86
CA ASN A 120 -13.38 1.91 -7.76
C ASN A 120 -12.64 1.95 -9.11
N HIS A 121 -11.44 1.38 -9.17
CA HIS A 121 -10.59 1.37 -10.36
C HIS A 121 -10.52 -0.02 -11.02
N ALA A 122 -11.35 -0.97 -10.58
CA ALA A 122 -11.36 -2.35 -11.08
C ALA A 122 -11.48 -2.50 -12.61
N ARG A 123 -12.15 -1.53 -13.27
CA ARG A 123 -12.36 -1.52 -14.73
C ARG A 123 -11.38 -0.65 -15.51
N SER A 124 -10.46 0.03 -14.84
CA SER A 124 -9.53 0.97 -15.48
C SER A 124 -8.07 0.71 -15.16
N LEU A 125 -7.76 0.13 -13.99
CA LEU A 125 -6.40 -0.04 -13.53
C LEU A 125 -5.68 -1.12 -14.35
N GLU A 126 -4.61 -0.71 -15.02
CA GLU A 126 -3.80 -1.57 -15.89
C GLU A 126 -2.47 -1.96 -15.23
N ASN A 127 -1.91 -1.09 -14.40
CA ASN A 127 -0.63 -1.30 -13.73
C ASN A 127 -0.77 -1.02 -12.23
N LEU A 128 -0.47 -2.03 -11.42
CA LEU A 128 -0.38 -1.91 -9.96
C LEU A 128 1.00 -2.38 -9.50
N ASN A 129 1.79 -1.45 -8.96
CA ASN A 129 3.09 -1.75 -8.35
C ASN A 129 3.10 -1.28 -6.91
N ILE A 130 3.46 -2.16 -5.97
CA ILE A 130 3.58 -1.88 -4.54
C ILE A 130 4.91 -2.46 -4.05
N TYR A 131 5.86 -1.59 -3.75
CA TYR A 131 7.17 -1.95 -3.23
C TYR A 131 7.18 -1.82 -1.71
N ALA A 132 6.59 -2.80 -1.01
CA ALA A 132 6.50 -2.78 0.46
C ALA A 132 7.88 -2.67 1.13
N ALA A 133 8.03 -1.78 2.11
CA ALA A 133 9.26 -1.65 2.90
C ALA A 133 9.46 -2.84 3.85
N TRP A 134 8.35 -3.37 4.37
CA TRP A 134 8.32 -4.46 5.34
C TRP A 134 7.26 -5.49 4.95
N GLU A 135 7.41 -6.73 5.44
CA GLU A 135 6.39 -7.76 5.26
C GLU A 135 5.11 -7.37 6.03
N GLY A 136 3.95 -7.45 5.38
CA GLY A 136 2.67 -7.01 5.95
C GLY A 136 1.52 -7.06 4.95
N LEU A 137 0.45 -6.30 5.20
CA LEU A 137 -0.74 -6.27 4.34
C LEU A 137 -0.50 -5.57 3.00
N TRP A 138 0.62 -4.87 2.84
CA TRP A 138 1.08 -4.35 1.54
C TRP A 138 1.59 -5.43 0.58
N CYS A 139 1.95 -6.61 1.08
CA CYS A 139 2.38 -7.75 0.27
C CYS A 139 1.19 -8.48 -0.36
N PHE A 140 1.42 -9.19 -1.46
CA PHE A 140 0.45 -10.09 -2.06
C PHE A 140 0.23 -11.29 -1.13
N GLY A 141 -1.04 -11.60 -0.85
CA GLY A 141 -1.42 -12.67 0.07
C GLY A 141 -2.91 -13.01 0.01
N GLY A 142 -3.37 -13.84 0.93
CA GLY A 142 -4.79 -14.23 1.01
C GLY A 142 -5.75 -13.06 1.23
N HIS A 143 -5.31 -12.02 1.95
CA HIS A 143 -6.12 -10.86 2.34
C HIS A 143 -6.50 -9.94 1.17
N ASN A 144 -5.63 -9.76 0.18
CA ASN A 144 -5.87 -8.86 -0.96
C ASN A 144 -6.11 -9.58 -2.29
N ARG A 145 -6.00 -10.92 -2.31
CA ARG A 145 -6.19 -11.74 -3.52
C ARG A 145 -7.49 -11.40 -4.26
N ASN A 146 -8.61 -11.33 -3.54
CA ASN A 146 -9.92 -11.07 -4.14
C ASN A 146 -10.01 -9.65 -4.73
N ALA A 147 -9.45 -8.66 -4.03
CA ALA A 147 -9.41 -7.28 -4.53
C ALA A 147 -8.60 -7.20 -5.83
N ILE A 148 -7.45 -7.88 -5.88
CA ILE A 148 -6.57 -7.90 -7.06
C ILE A 148 -7.21 -8.68 -8.21
N SER A 149 -7.87 -9.82 -7.95
CA SER A 149 -8.55 -10.59 -9.00
C SER A 149 -9.71 -9.84 -9.64
N ASN A 150 -10.32 -8.89 -8.92
CA ASN A 150 -11.40 -8.05 -9.44
C ASN A 150 -10.90 -6.94 -10.39
N LEU A 151 -9.59 -6.71 -10.49
CA LEU A 151 -8.99 -5.72 -11.38
C LEU A 151 -8.99 -6.24 -12.84
N THR A 152 -10.15 -6.20 -13.49
CA THR A 152 -10.42 -6.79 -14.82
C THR A 152 -9.56 -6.26 -15.98
N LYS A 153 -8.90 -5.11 -15.82
CA LYS A 153 -7.99 -4.53 -16.83
C LYS A 153 -6.51 -4.64 -16.46
N LEU A 154 -6.18 -5.28 -15.35
CA LEU A 154 -4.81 -5.38 -14.86
C LEU A 154 -3.94 -6.19 -15.84
N LYS A 155 -2.87 -5.58 -16.31
CA LYS A 155 -1.86 -6.17 -17.20
C LYS A 155 -0.55 -6.41 -16.48
N ASN A 156 -0.21 -5.52 -15.54
CA ASN A 156 1.06 -5.54 -14.82
C ASN A 156 0.79 -5.50 -13.32
N LEU A 157 1.31 -6.49 -12.60
CA LEU A 157 1.28 -6.57 -11.15
C LEU A 157 2.70 -6.73 -10.61
N GLY A 158 3.16 -5.76 -9.83
CA GLY A 158 4.42 -5.82 -9.08
C GLY A 158 4.15 -5.73 -7.59
N MET A 159 4.33 -6.81 -6.85
CA MET A 159 4.16 -6.82 -5.39
C MET A 159 5.14 -7.80 -4.75
N SER A 160 5.56 -7.50 -3.52
CA SER A 160 6.26 -8.48 -2.68
C SER A 160 5.29 -9.57 -2.22
N VAL A 161 5.78 -10.79 -2.01
CA VAL A 161 4.99 -11.91 -1.49
C VAL A 161 5.39 -12.18 -0.05
N ARG A 162 4.42 -12.44 0.82
CA ARG A 162 4.71 -12.80 2.21
C ARG A 162 5.52 -14.08 2.28
N SER A 163 6.53 -14.11 3.15
CA SER A 163 7.39 -15.27 3.34
C SER A 163 6.57 -16.50 3.76
N SER A 164 5.59 -16.31 4.66
CA SER A 164 4.68 -17.36 5.13
C SER A 164 3.89 -18.05 4.00
N ASP A 165 3.59 -17.33 2.92
CA ASP A 165 2.79 -17.86 1.82
C ASP A 165 3.62 -18.71 0.83
N LEU A 166 4.96 -18.56 0.84
CA LEU A 166 5.86 -19.36 0.01
C LEU A 166 6.09 -20.76 0.59
N TRP A 167 6.15 -20.89 1.91
CA TRP A 167 6.52 -22.15 2.57
C TRP A 167 5.37 -23.18 2.65
N ASN A 168 4.12 -22.70 2.66
CA ASN A 168 2.91 -23.54 2.69
C ASN A 168 2.74 -24.44 1.44
N TYR A 169 3.51 -24.23 0.37
CA TYR A 169 3.45 -25.03 -0.85
C TYR A 169 4.32 -26.31 -0.78
N ARG A 170 5.38 -26.34 0.03
CA ARG A 170 6.31 -27.49 0.08
C ARG A 170 5.82 -28.65 0.95
N ASP A 171 5.04 -28.39 2.00
CA ASP A 171 4.62 -29.45 2.93
C ASP A 171 3.48 -30.34 2.41
N LYS A 172 2.60 -29.81 1.54
CA LYS A 172 1.47 -30.58 0.99
C LYS A 172 1.87 -31.71 0.02
N ARG A 173 3.16 -31.84 -0.31
CA ARG A 173 3.67 -32.98 -1.10
C ARG A 173 4.10 -34.17 -0.24
N LYS A 174 4.33 -34.00 1.08
CA LYS A 174 4.75 -35.10 1.95
C LYS A 174 3.58 -35.92 2.51
N ASP A 175 2.39 -35.32 2.65
CA ASP A 175 1.21 -36.04 3.18
C ASP A 175 0.47 -36.91 2.16
N LYS A 176 0.79 -36.82 0.86
CA LYS A 176 0.15 -37.68 -0.16
C LYS A 176 0.79 -39.07 -0.32
N ASN A 177 1.88 -39.35 0.41
CA ASN A 177 2.55 -40.65 0.40
C ASN A 177 2.33 -41.49 1.67
N SER A 178 1.47 -41.07 2.60
CA SER A 178 1.04 -41.96 3.68
C SER A 178 0.04 -42.97 3.12
N LEU A 179 0.52 -44.18 2.85
CA LEU A 179 -0.28 -45.36 2.51
C LEU A 179 -1.47 -45.50 3.48
N PRO A 180 -2.68 -45.86 3.00
CA PRO A 180 -3.77 -46.21 3.89
C PRO A 180 -3.34 -47.42 4.74
N LYS A 181 -3.42 -47.30 6.07
CA LYS A 181 -3.31 -48.44 6.98
C LYS A 181 -4.40 -49.44 6.57
N ARG A 182 -3.99 -50.62 6.11
CA ARG A 182 -4.91 -51.75 5.88
C ARG A 182 -5.46 -52.18 7.23
N ASP A 183 -6.78 -52.19 7.36
CA ASP A 183 -7.47 -52.84 8.48
C ASP A 183 -7.18 -54.35 8.47
N PRO A 184 -7.00 -54.99 9.63
CA PRO A 184 -6.79 -56.43 9.70
C PRO A 184 -8.14 -57.13 9.48
N ILE A 185 -8.27 -57.76 8.31
CA ILE A 185 -9.40 -58.65 7.99
C ILE A 185 -9.31 -59.89 8.89
N VAL A 186 -10.41 -60.14 9.60
CA VAL A 186 -10.75 -61.35 10.35
C VAL A 186 -10.51 -62.60 9.51
N SER A 187 -9.74 -63.55 10.02
CA SER A 187 -9.74 -64.94 9.55
C SER A 187 -9.99 -65.86 10.74
N ALA A 188 -11.25 -66.26 10.89
CA ALA A 188 -11.64 -67.47 11.59
C ALA A 188 -11.47 -68.67 10.65
N LEU A 189 -10.81 -69.74 11.10
CA LEU A 189 -11.28 -71.15 11.10
C LEU A 189 -10.10 -72.13 11.22
N GLY A 190 -10.24 -73.08 12.15
CA GLY A 190 -9.77 -74.46 11.93
C GLY A 190 -8.85 -75.06 12.99
N SER A 191 -9.41 -75.56 14.09
CA SER A 191 -9.19 -76.92 14.61
C SER A 191 -10.32 -77.28 15.57
#